data_AF-A0A4V1TUI7-F1
#
_entry.id   AF-A0A4V1TUI7-F1
#
_cell.length_a   1.000
_cell.length_b   1.000
_cell.length_c   1.000
_cell.angle_alpha   90.00
_cell.angle_beta   90.00
_cell.angle_gamma   90.00
#
_symmetry.space_group_name_H-M   'P 1'
#
loop_
_entity.id
_entity.type
_entity.pdbx_description
1 polymer ?
#
loop_
_entity_poly.entity_id
_entity_poly.type
_entity_poly.pdbx_seq_one_letter_code
_entity_poly.pdbx_strand_id
1 'polypeptide(L)'
;RLYAYDAEQNGKAEPLKSEMQTLLRLWQGRLLRIIVNPAMILAFVFGAWLFWLRSGEGADWSFAHQPWMVTKLVGVFLLAGWHGFLAGQRKKIAAGTSKYSSKFWRMTNEVPFVLAIIMVLSVTTEWTLG
;
A
#
# COMPACT_ATOMS: atom_id res chain seq x y z
N ARG A 1 6.49 -2.81 7.71
CA ARG A 1 7.57 -3.01 8.71
C ARG A 1 7.83 -4.47 9.07
N LEU A 2 6.81 -5.35 9.14
CA LEU A 2 7.00 -6.78 9.47
C LEU A 2 8.04 -7.52 8.61
N TYR A 3 8.17 -7.20 7.32
CA TYR A 3 9.17 -7.82 6.43
C TYR A 3 10.62 -7.46 6.79
N ALA A 4 10.84 -6.26 7.34
CA ALA A 4 12.16 -5.85 7.83
C ALA A 4 12.57 -6.69 9.03
N TYR A 5 11.65 -6.90 9.98
CA TYR A 5 11.89 -7.73 11.15
C TYR A 5 12.11 -9.22 10.80
N ASP A 6 11.40 -9.76 9.80
CA ASP A 6 11.64 -11.13 9.33
C ASP A 6 13.05 -11.27 8.73
N ALA A 7 13.48 -10.30 7.92
CA ALA A 7 14.81 -10.26 7.34
C ALA A 7 15.92 -10.11 8.40
N GLU A 8 15.68 -9.36 9.49
CA GLU A 8 16.61 -9.23 10.62
C GLU A 8 16.80 -10.55 11.39
N GLN A 9 15.82 -11.45 11.38
CA GLN A 9 15.97 -12.73 12.08
C GLN A 9 17.03 -13.63 11.41
N ASN A 10 17.37 -13.40 10.14
CA ASN A 10 18.37 -14.21 9.44
C ASN A 10 19.76 -14.21 10.10
N GLY A 11 20.09 -13.17 10.86
CA GLY A 11 21.36 -13.05 11.59
C GLY A 11 21.34 -13.59 13.03
N LYS A 12 20.24 -14.20 13.48
CA LYS A 12 20.11 -14.72 14.86
C LYS A 12 20.34 -16.24 14.93
N ALA A 13 20.77 -16.71 16.10
CA ALA A 13 20.95 -18.14 16.38
C ALA A 13 19.62 -18.88 16.53
N GLU A 14 19.63 -20.19 16.27
CA GLU A 14 18.50 -21.08 16.55
C GLU A 14 18.38 -21.36 18.07
N PRO A 15 17.17 -21.58 18.61
CA PRO A 15 15.87 -21.66 17.91
C PRO A 15 15.13 -20.31 17.76
N LEU A 16 15.65 -19.23 18.36
CA LEU A 16 14.97 -17.93 18.41
C LEU A 16 14.63 -17.37 17.02
N LYS A 17 15.49 -17.63 16.04
CA LYS A 17 15.28 -17.27 14.63
C LYS A 17 14.01 -17.90 14.06
N SER A 18 13.91 -19.23 14.07
CA SER A 18 12.84 -19.98 13.41
C SER A 18 11.48 -19.76 14.07
N GLU A 19 11.45 -19.68 15.41
CA GLU A 19 10.24 -19.36 16.17
C GLU A 19 9.70 -17.97 15.80
N MET A 20 10.56 -16.95 15.82
CA MET A 20 10.16 -15.57 15.52
C MET A 20 9.72 -15.42 14.05
N GLN A 21 10.43 -16.03 13.10
CA GLN A 21 10.04 -16.01 11.69
C GLN A 21 8.66 -16.65 11.47
N THR A 22 8.35 -17.73 12.20
CA THR A 22 7.04 -18.38 12.13
C THR A 22 5.92 -17.43 12.54
N LEU A 23 6.08 -16.76 13.68
CA LEU A 23 5.09 -15.78 14.18
C LEU A 23 4.95 -14.58 13.22
N LEU A 24 6.06 -14.01 12.78
CA LEU A 24 6.06 -12.87 11.86
C LEU A 24 5.36 -13.20 10.55
N ARG A 25 5.64 -14.37 9.95
CA ARG A 25 5.02 -14.81 8.69
C ARG A 25 3.53 -15.09 8.85
N LEU A 26 3.12 -15.64 9.99
CA LEU A 26 1.71 -15.80 10.33
C LEU A 26 1.00 -14.45 10.39
N TRP A 27 1.57 -13.47 11.10
CA TRP A 27 1.01 -12.13 11.22
C TRP A 27 0.96 -11.39 9.88
N GLN A 28 2.00 -11.52 9.05
CA GLN A 28 2.00 -10.96 7.69
C GLN A 28 0.83 -11.51 6.86
N GLY A 29 0.57 -12.82 6.95
CA GLY A 29 -0.56 -13.46 6.26
C GLY A 29 -1.92 -12.97 6.75
N ARG A 30 -2.11 -12.91 8.07
CA ARG A 30 -3.35 -12.43 8.70
C ARG A 30 -3.61 -10.97 8.39
N LEU A 31 -2.62 -10.10 8.56
CA LEU A 31 -2.70 -8.68 8.25
C LEU A 31 -3.15 -8.47 6.80
N LEU A 32 -2.51 -9.17 5.86
CA LEU A 32 -2.83 -9.03 4.43
C LEU A 32 -4.28 -9.48 4.13
N ARG A 33 -4.68 -10.67 4.60
CA ARG A 33 -5.97 -11.27 4.23
C ARG A 33 -7.17 -10.71 4.99
N ILE A 34 -7.01 -10.45 6.29
CA ILE A 34 -8.11 -10.10 7.19
C ILE A 34 -8.32 -8.58 7.25
N ILE A 35 -7.24 -7.79 7.12
CA ILE A 35 -7.31 -6.35 7.30
C ILE A 35 -7.13 -5.64 5.96
N VAL A 36 -5.97 -5.81 5.31
CA VAL A 36 -5.61 -4.96 4.16
C VAL A 36 -6.45 -5.26 2.93
N ASN A 37 -6.66 -6.53 2.57
CA ASN A 37 -7.46 -6.90 1.42
C ASN A 37 -8.92 -6.40 1.49
N PRO A 38 -9.68 -6.65 2.57
CA PRO A 38 -11.04 -6.13 2.66
C PRO A 38 -11.07 -4.60 2.76
N ALA A 39 -10.12 -3.99 3.47
CA ALA A 39 -10.01 -2.51 3.49
C ALA A 39 -9.76 -1.92 2.10
N MET A 40 -8.90 -2.54 1.28
CA MET A 40 -8.69 -2.12 -0.11
C MET A 40 -9.97 -2.26 -0.94
N ILE A 41 -10.67 -3.39 -0.85
CA ILE A 41 -11.93 -3.60 -1.57
C ILE A 41 -12.92 -2.49 -1.22
N LEU A 42 -13.11 -2.21 0.07
CA LEU A 42 -13.99 -1.14 0.54
C LEU A 42 -13.53 0.24 0.05
N ALA A 43 -12.23 0.53 0.06
CA ALA A 43 -11.70 1.79 -0.44
C ALA A 43 -11.97 1.98 -1.94
N PHE A 44 -11.83 0.93 -2.76
CA PHE A 44 -12.18 0.98 -4.17
C PHE A 44 -13.69 1.11 -4.40
N VAL A 45 -14.51 0.37 -3.65
CA VAL A 45 -15.98 0.45 -3.75
C VAL A 45 -16.47 1.84 -3.38
N PHE A 46 -16.06 2.38 -2.24
CA PHE A 46 -16.46 3.72 -1.81
C PHE A 46 -15.88 4.82 -2.70
N GLY A 47 -14.64 4.66 -3.19
CA GLY A 47 -14.05 5.59 -4.15
C GLY A 47 -14.84 5.64 -5.46
N ALA A 48 -15.18 4.48 -6.02
CA ALA A 48 -16.01 4.37 -7.22
C ALA A 48 -17.44 4.88 -6.99
N TRP A 49 -18.02 4.59 -5.82
CA TRP A 49 -19.35 5.09 -5.43
C TRP A 49 -19.38 6.63 -5.35
N LEU A 50 -18.39 7.24 -4.69
CA LEU A 50 -18.27 8.70 -4.63
C LEU A 50 -18.05 9.32 -6.01
N PHE A 51 -17.25 8.68 -6.86
CA PHE A 51 -17.05 9.11 -8.23
C PHE A 51 -18.37 9.05 -9.02
N TRP A 52 -19.13 7.98 -8.87
CA TRP A 52 -20.44 7.80 -9.51
C TRP A 52 -21.46 8.84 -9.05
N LEU A 53 -21.60 9.05 -7.73
CA LEU A 53 -22.49 10.06 -7.16
C LEU A 53 -22.18 11.46 -7.69
N ARG A 54 -20.89 11.80 -7.82
CA ARG A 54 -20.47 13.08 -8.37
C ARG A 54 -20.68 13.21 -9.89
N SER A 55 -20.99 12.13 -10.59
CA SER A 55 -21.24 12.08 -12.04
C SER A 55 -22.71 11.88 -12.43
N GLY A 56 -23.56 11.37 -11.53
CA GLY A 56 -24.89 10.84 -11.86
C GLY A 56 -26.03 11.86 -11.97
N GLU A 57 -25.93 13.03 -11.35
CA GLU A 57 -27.03 14.01 -11.26
C GLU A 57 -26.91 15.18 -12.28
N GLY A 58 -26.40 14.94 -13.48
CA GLY A 58 -26.19 15.99 -14.50
C GLY A 58 -24.93 16.84 -14.25
N ALA A 59 -24.02 16.34 -13.42
CA ALA A 59 -22.80 17.01 -13.03
C ALA A 59 -21.68 16.86 -14.08
N ASP A 60 -21.02 17.98 -14.31
CA ASP A 60 -19.91 18.18 -15.23
C ASP A 60 -18.73 17.22 -14.96
N TRP A 61 -18.35 16.42 -15.97
CA TRP A 61 -17.16 15.55 -15.96
C TRP A 61 -15.84 16.32 -15.96
N SER A 62 -15.87 17.66 -16.00
CA SER A 62 -14.70 18.51 -15.89
C SER A 62 -13.86 18.20 -14.65
N PHE A 63 -14.47 17.81 -13.52
CA PHE A 63 -13.73 17.46 -12.30
C PHE A 63 -12.77 16.28 -12.52
N ALA A 64 -13.15 15.32 -13.36
CA ALA A 64 -12.34 14.12 -13.62
C ALA A 64 -11.05 14.45 -14.37
N HIS A 65 -11.06 15.54 -15.15
CA HIS A 65 -9.92 16.03 -15.91
C HIS A 65 -9.06 17.01 -15.11
N GLN A 66 -9.49 17.44 -13.91
CA GLN A 66 -8.70 18.36 -13.11
C GLN A 66 -7.38 17.70 -12.70
N PRO A 67 -6.24 18.42 -12.76
CA PRO A 67 -4.91 17.87 -12.46
C PRO A 67 -4.85 17.14 -11.12
N TRP A 68 -5.58 17.64 -10.12
CA TRP A 68 -5.59 17.03 -8.80
C TRP A 68 -6.30 15.67 -8.75
N MET A 69 -7.36 15.49 -9.54
CA MET A 69 -8.12 14.24 -9.60
C MET A 69 -7.30 13.17 -10.32
N VAL A 70 -6.68 13.53 -11.45
CA VAL A 70 -5.77 12.63 -12.18
C VAL A 70 -4.62 12.19 -11.28
N THR A 71 -3.97 13.13 -10.57
CA THR A 71 -2.89 12.83 -9.63
C THR A 71 -3.34 11.86 -8.54
N LYS A 72 -4.54 12.08 -7.97
CA LYS A 72 -5.11 11.21 -6.94
C LYS A 72 -5.38 9.80 -7.47
N LEU A 73 -5.98 9.68 -8.65
CA LEU A 73 -6.26 8.38 -9.26
C LEU A 73 -4.98 7.61 -9.58
N VAL A 74 -3.97 8.27 -10.15
CA VAL A 74 -2.65 7.66 -10.38
C VAL A 74 -2.06 7.18 -9.05
N GLY A 75 -2.12 7.99 -7.99
CA GLY A 75 -1.68 7.61 -6.65
C GLY A 75 -2.38 6.37 -6.09
N VAL A 76 -3.71 6.25 -6.27
CA VAL A 76 -4.48 5.06 -5.88
C VAL A 76 -4.00 3.81 -6.61
N PHE A 77 -3.80 3.89 -7.94
CA PHE A 77 -3.29 2.74 -8.70
C PHE A 77 -1.85 2.38 -8.35
N LEU A 78 -0.98 3.37 -8.08
CA LEU A 78 0.38 3.12 -7.59
C LEU A 78 0.37 2.43 -6.22
N LEU A 79 -0.50 2.84 -5.30
CA LEU A 79 -0.69 2.17 -4.01
C LEU A 79 -1.21 0.74 -4.17
N ALA A 80 -2.15 0.50 -5.09
CA ALA A 80 -2.66 -0.83 -5.37
C ALA A 80 -1.58 -1.74 -5.97
N GLY A 81 -0.79 -1.23 -6.93
CA GLY A 81 0.38 -1.92 -7.47
C GLY A 81 1.43 -2.21 -6.40
N TRP A 82 1.67 -1.24 -5.51
CA TRP A 82 2.56 -1.37 -4.36
C TRP A 82 2.12 -2.49 -3.41
N HIS A 83 0.82 -2.54 -3.08
CA HIS A 83 0.22 -3.64 -2.32
C HIS A 83 0.39 -5.00 -3.02
N GLY A 84 0.17 -5.05 -4.35
CA GLY A 84 0.38 -6.25 -5.15
C GLY A 84 1.83 -6.76 -5.07
N PHE A 85 2.81 -5.85 -5.17
CA PHE A 85 4.22 -6.18 -4.96
C PHE A 85 4.46 -6.77 -3.56
N LEU A 86 3.96 -6.12 -2.50
CA LEU A 86 4.09 -6.62 -1.13
C LEU A 86 3.45 -8.00 -0.93
N ALA A 87 2.30 -8.24 -1.54
CA ALA A 87 1.60 -9.53 -1.49
C ALA A 87 2.41 -10.63 -2.19
N GLY A 88 3.02 -10.33 -3.34
CA GLY A 88 3.93 -11.23 -4.04
C GLY A 88 5.19 -11.55 -3.25
N GLN A 89 5.79 -10.54 -2.63
CA GLN A 89 7.00 -10.69 -1.82
C GLN A 89 6.75 -11.50 -0.54
N ARG A 90 5.56 -11.40 0.06
CA ARG A 90 5.15 -12.28 1.15
C ARG A 90 5.34 -13.76 0.81
N LYS A 91 4.94 -14.16 -0.41
CA LYS A 91 5.06 -15.54 -0.88
C LYS A 91 6.53 -15.95 -1.01
N LYS A 92 7.38 -15.06 -1.52
CA LYS A 92 8.83 -15.28 -1.64
C LYS A 92 9.52 -15.38 -0.26
N ILE A 93 9.13 -14.52 0.69
CA ILE A 93 9.59 -14.58 2.08
C ILE A 93 9.20 -15.92 2.71
N ALA A 94 7.93 -16.32 2.59
CA ALA A 94 7.44 -17.60 3.11
C ALA A 94 8.18 -18.81 2.49
N ALA A 95 8.53 -18.74 1.20
CA ALA A 95 9.31 -19.76 0.50
C ALA A 95 10.83 -19.69 0.76
N GLY A 96 11.31 -18.73 1.55
CA GLY A 96 12.75 -18.56 1.82
C GLY A 96 13.57 -18.04 0.64
N THR A 97 12.94 -17.56 -0.43
CA THR A 97 13.61 -17.09 -1.67
C THR A 97 13.70 -15.57 -1.76
N SER A 98 13.34 -14.84 -0.69
CA SER A 98 13.44 -13.39 -0.65
C SER A 98 14.90 -12.93 -0.71
N LYS A 99 15.18 -11.97 -1.61
CA LYS A 99 16.53 -11.41 -1.83
C LYS A 99 16.74 -10.04 -1.18
N TYR A 100 15.71 -9.50 -0.54
CA TYR A 100 15.72 -8.11 -0.05
C TYR A 100 16.17 -8.02 1.41
N SER A 101 17.00 -7.02 1.70
CA SER A 101 17.52 -6.74 3.04
C SER A 101 16.50 -6.03 3.94
N SER A 102 16.74 -6.01 5.26
CA SER A 102 15.92 -5.24 6.21
C SER A 102 15.87 -3.74 5.86
N LYS A 103 17.02 -3.16 5.46
CA LYS A 103 17.10 -1.75 5.07
C LYS A 103 16.14 -1.42 3.91
N PHE A 104 16.10 -2.29 2.89
CA PHE A 104 15.13 -2.17 1.80
C PHE A 104 13.71 -2.16 2.35
N TRP A 105 13.33 -3.16 3.15
CA TRP A 105 11.98 -3.25 3.69
C TRP A 105 11.56 -2.08 4.58
N ARG A 106 12.51 -1.42 5.26
CA ARG A 106 12.24 -0.21 6.04
C ARG A 106 11.94 0.99 5.15
N MET A 107 12.86 1.30 4.24
CA MET A 107 12.76 2.43 3.31
C MET A 107 11.45 2.38 2.53
N THR A 108 11.09 1.20 2.08
CA THR A 108 9.92 1.00 1.23
C THR A 108 8.59 1.12 1.99
N ASN A 109 8.58 1.09 3.33
CA ASN A 109 7.36 1.41 4.09
C ASN A 109 7.00 2.89 4.04
N GLU A 110 7.91 3.75 3.59
CA GLU A 110 7.64 5.19 3.46
C GLU A 110 6.97 5.51 2.12
N VAL A 111 6.97 4.58 1.14
CA VAL A 111 6.31 4.77 -0.17
C VAL A 111 4.83 5.13 -0.02
N PRO A 112 4.01 4.40 0.77
CA PRO A 112 2.62 4.79 0.98
C PRO A 112 2.45 6.17 1.59
N PHE A 113 3.34 6.56 2.51
CA PHE A 113 3.28 7.86 3.18
C PHE A 113 3.61 9.01 2.21
N VAL A 114 4.67 8.86 1.41
CA VAL A 114 5.04 9.84 0.38
C VAL A 114 3.92 10.00 -0.65
N LEU A 115 3.32 8.90 -1.12
CA LEU A 115 2.17 8.95 -2.03
C LEU A 115 0.98 9.65 -1.39
N ALA A 116 0.71 9.40 -0.10
CA ALA A 116 -0.37 10.07 0.63
C ALA A 116 -0.15 11.59 0.70
N ILE A 117 1.06 12.06 1.00
CA ILE A 117 1.39 13.49 0.99
C ILE A 117 1.11 14.11 -0.37
N ILE A 118 1.61 13.50 -1.45
CA ILE A 118 1.41 14.00 -2.81
C ILE A 118 -0.09 14.10 -3.14
N MET A 119 -0.86 13.06 -2.84
CA MET A 119 -2.31 13.06 -3.10
C MET A 119 -3.07 14.12 -2.28
N VAL A 120 -2.68 14.33 -1.02
CA VAL A 120 -3.32 15.33 -0.15
C VAL A 120 -2.95 16.75 -0.60
N LEU A 121 -1.68 17.04 -0.83
CA LEU A 121 -1.26 18.36 -1.32
C LEU A 121 -1.93 18.67 -2.65
N SER A 122 -1.95 17.71 -3.57
CA SER A 122 -2.59 17.84 -4.87
C SER A 122 -4.05 18.28 -4.77
N VAL A 123 -4.84 17.67 -3.87
CA VAL A 123 -6.26 18.06 -3.71
C VAL A 123 -6.43 19.36 -2.92
N THR A 124 -5.56 19.65 -1.95
CA THR A 124 -5.68 20.85 -1.12
C THR A 124 -5.25 22.11 -1.84
N THR A 125 -4.20 22.04 -2.66
CA THR A 125 -3.70 23.19 -3.41
C THR A 125 -4.41 23.37 -4.73
N GLU A 126 -5.11 22.33 -5.22
CA GLU A 126 -5.67 22.23 -6.57
C GLU A 126 -4.69 22.60 -7.70
N TRP A 127 -3.39 22.67 -7.37
CA TRP A 127 -2.33 23.25 -8.20
C TRP A 127 -2.57 24.71 -8.62
N THR A 128 -3.36 25.45 -7.84
CA THR A 128 -3.73 26.86 -8.07
C THR A 128 -2.97 27.84 -7.18
N LEU A 129 -1.91 27.39 -6.48
CA LEU A 129 -1.00 28.26 -5.74
C LEU A 129 -0.33 29.25 -6.72
N GLY A 130 -0.93 30.42 -6.84
CA GLY A 130 -0.48 31.62 -7.55
C GLY A 130 -0.86 32.86 -6.75
#